data_AF-A0A453K3K3-F1
#
_entry.id   AF-A0A453K3K3-F1
#
_cell.length_a   1.000
_cell.length_b   1.000
_cell.length_c   1.000
_cell.angle_alpha   90.00
_cell.angle_beta   90.00
_cell.angle_gamma   90.00
#
_symmetry.space_group_name_H-M   'P 1'
#
loop_
_entity.id
_entity.type
_entity.pdbx_description
1 polymer ?
#
loop_
_entity_poly.entity_id
_entity_poly.type
_entity_poly.pdbx_seq_one_letter_code
_entity_poly.pdbx_strand_id
1 'polypeptide(L)'
;RVLEQRVTAILDKLLIRPSLASLPPVEEGGLLHYLRVLSVAYDKTEELAKELQSIGCGDLDIEGLTESIYVSHKDEYTEFEHASLRQLYQSKMAELRAEAKQQSESTGSIGRAKGASLNTSPQQLISVTVVTEFVRWNEEAISRCTLLFSQPTTVAANVRSIFACLLDQVSQYLTVGLDGARESLNEAAAMRDRYVIGTSVSRRVAA
;
A
#
# COMPACT_ATOMS: atom_id res chain seq x y z
N ARG A 1 29.56 -7.71 -24.65
CA ARG A 1 30.35 -6.55 -24.16
C ARG A 1 29.52 -5.31 -23.78
N VAL A 2 28.65 -4.76 -24.64
CA VAL A 2 27.86 -3.55 -24.26
C VAL A 2 26.93 -3.83 -23.08
N LEU A 3 26.13 -4.90 -23.15
CA LEU A 3 25.21 -5.27 -22.07
C LEU A 3 25.98 -5.66 -20.80
N GLU A 4 26.90 -6.62 -20.90
CA GLU A 4 27.66 -7.14 -19.74
C GLU A 4 28.53 -6.09 -19.03
N GLN A 5 29.03 -5.06 -19.72
CA GLN A 5 29.93 -4.07 -19.13
C GLN A 5 29.27 -2.70 -18.95
N ARG A 6 28.68 -2.14 -20.00
CA ARG A 6 28.16 -0.76 -19.95
C ARG A 6 26.80 -0.71 -19.26
N VAL A 7 25.90 -1.65 -19.58
CA VAL A 7 24.59 -1.71 -18.92
C VAL A 7 24.78 -2.08 -17.46
N THR A 8 25.54 -3.13 -17.14
CA THR A 8 25.86 -3.50 -15.75
C THR A 8 26.43 -2.31 -14.95
N ALA A 9 27.41 -1.57 -15.49
CA ALA A 9 27.98 -0.41 -14.80
C ALA A 9 27.01 0.76 -14.59
N ILE A 10 25.96 0.87 -15.41
CA ILE A 10 24.86 1.82 -15.19
C ILE A 10 23.92 1.29 -14.11
N LEU A 11 23.57 -0.01 -14.18
CA LEU A 11 22.72 -0.67 -13.21
C LEU A 11 23.31 -0.63 -11.80
N ASP A 12 24.63 -0.80 -11.64
CA ASP A 12 25.32 -0.69 -10.35
C ASP A 12 25.10 0.67 -9.67
N LYS A 13 24.85 1.72 -10.46
CA LYS A 13 24.59 3.09 -9.97
C LYS A 13 23.10 3.36 -9.74
N LEU A 14 22.22 2.69 -10.47
CA LEU A 14 20.77 2.90 -10.41
C LEU A 14 20.09 1.97 -9.40
N LEU A 15 20.51 0.70 -9.35
CA LEU A 15 19.92 -0.36 -8.54
C LEU A 15 20.71 -0.55 -7.24
N ILE A 16 20.89 0.54 -6.50
CA ILE A 16 21.50 0.48 -5.17
C ILE A 16 20.55 -0.30 -4.26
N ARG A 17 21.00 -1.48 -3.84
CA ARG A 17 20.19 -2.42 -3.08
C ARG A 17 19.80 -1.82 -1.72
N PRO A 18 18.50 -1.68 -1.41
CA PRO A 18 18.05 -1.21 -0.11
C PRO A 18 18.14 -2.31 0.96
N SER A 19 18.15 -1.90 2.23
CA SER A 19 18.16 -2.81 3.37
C SER A 19 16.74 -3.15 3.81
N LEU A 20 16.43 -4.44 3.96
CA LEU A 20 15.18 -4.89 4.59
C LEU A 20 15.18 -4.68 6.11
N ALA A 21 16.36 -4.55 6.74
CA ALA A 21 16.49 -4.28 8.17
C ALA A 21 16.32 -2.78 8.50
N SER A 22 16.65 -1.90 7.55
CA SER A 22 16.50 -0.46 7.67
C SER A 22 15.84 0.07 6.40
N LEU A 23 14.51 0.07 6.41
CA LEU A 23 13.72 0.41 5.24
C LEU A 23 13.87 1.90 4.88
N PRO A 24 13.95 2.25 3.59
CA PRO A 24 13.90 3.65 3.16
C PRO A 24 12.58 4.33 3.57
N PRO A 25 12.59 5.63 3.92
CA PRO A 25 11.38 6.37 4.25
C PRO A 25 10.39 6.40 3.08
N VAL A 26 9.09 6.37 3.38
CA VAL A 26 8.03 6.38 2.34
C VAL A 26 7.96 7.74 1.64
N GLU A 27 8.33 8.81 2.34
CA GLU A 27 8.41 10.18 1.84
C GLU A 27 9.45 10.33 0.73
N GLU A 28 10.50 9.50 0.75
CA GLU A 28 11.54 9.41 -0.28
C GLU A 28 11.20 8.33 -1.35
N GLY A 29 9.99 7.78 -1.31
CA GLY A 29 9.50 6.75 -2.22
C GLY A 29 9.61 5.31 -1.70
N GLY A 30 10.22 5.10 -0.53
CA GLY A 30 10.32 3.80 0.15
C GLY A 30 10.97 2.71 -0.70
N LEU A 31 10.69 1.45 -0.36
CA LEU A 31 11.10 0.32 -1.19
C LEU A 31 10.44 0.31 -2.59
N LEU A 32 9.26 0.92 -2.71
CA LEU A 32 8.53 1.01 -3.98
C LEU A 32 9.36 1.71 -5.06
N HIS A 33 10.13 2.74 -4.69
CA HIS A 33 11.01 3.43 -5.63
C HIS A 33 12.04 2.47 -6.24
N TYR A 34 12.75 1.70 -5.41
CA TYR A 34 13.70 0.70 -5.87
C TYR A 34 13.04 -0.35 -6.78
N LEU A 35 11.87 -0.86 -6.41
CA LEU A 35 11.13 -1.86 -7.21
C LEU A 35 10.70 -1.32 -8.57
N ARG A 36 10.27 -0.06 -8.65
CA ARG A 36 9.93 0.62 -9.91
C ARG A 36 11.16 0.82 -10.79
N VAL A 37 12.27 1.27 -10.22
CA VAL A 37 13.54 1.43 -10.95
C VAL A 37 14.04 0.08 -11.46
N LEU A 38 13.94 -0.97 -10.65
CA LEU A 38 14.27 -2.35 -11.04
C LEU A 38 13.44 -2.80 -12.24
N SER A 39 12.11 -2.64 -12.20
CA SER A 39 11.25 -3.05 -13.32
C SER A 39 11.53 -2.25 -14.59
N VAL A 40 11.74 -0.93 -14.49
CA VAL A 40 12.05 -0.09 -15.65
C VAL A 40 13.41 -0.46 -16.24
N ALA A 41 14.40 -0.69 -15.38
CA ALA A 41 15.73 -1.09 -15.82
C ALA A 41 15.69 -2.44 -16.55
N TYR A 42 14.94 -3.41 -16.02
CA TYR A 42 14.74 -4.72 -16.64
C TYR A 42 14.10 -4.59 -18.04
N ASP A 43 12.96 -3.90 -18.13
CA ASP A 43 12.25 -3.67 -19.39
C ASP A 43 13.13 -2.99 -20.44
N LYS A 44 13.89 -1.96 -20.04
CA LYS A 44 14.81 -1.25 -20.93
C LYS A 44 16.02 -2.10 -21.35
N THR A 45 16.48 -3.01 -20.49
CA THR A 45 17.55 -3.94 -20.83
C THR A 45 17.05 -4.98 -21.84
N GLU A 46 15.84 -5.50 -21.66
CA GLU A 46 15.18 -6.36 -22.64
C GLU A 46 14.95 -5.67 -23.99
N GLU A 47 14.41 -4.45 -23.99
CA GLU A 47 14.17 -3.65 -25.21
C GLU A 47 15.48 -3.46 -25.97
N LEU A 48 16.54 -3.03 -25.29
CA LEU A 48 17.86 -2.86 -25.88
C LEU A 48 18.41 -4.19 -26.44
N ALA A 49 18.24 -5.30 -25.72
CA ALA A 49 18.71 -6.60 -26.19
C ALA A 49 17.97 -7.05 -27.46
N LYS A 50 16.65 -6.82 -27.54
CA LYS A 50 15.82 -7.09 -28.72
C LYS A 50 16.25 -6.22 -29.91
N GLU A 51 16.52 -4.95 -29.68
CA GLU A 51 17.07 -4.05 -30.72
C GLU A 51 18.42 -4.54 -31.23
N LEU A 52 19.34 -4.89 -30.34
CA LEU A 52 20.66 -5.43 -30.70
C LEU A 52 20.53 -6.73 -31.52
N GLN A 53 19.60 -7.61 -31.14
CA GLN A 53 19.31 -8.82 -31.90
C GLN A 53 18.88 -8.49 -33.33
N SER A 54 18.00 -7.48 -33.50
CA SER A 54 17.47 -7.08 -34.81
C SER A 54 18.52 -6.47 -35.76
N ILE A 55 19.57 -5.82 -35.23
CA ILE A 55 20.58 -5.12 -36.05
C ILE A 55 21.83 -5.94 -36.37
N GLY A 56 21.89 -7.20 -35.94
CA GLY A 56 22.99 -8.10 -36.29
C GLY A 56 23.53 -8.99 -35.16
N CYS A 57 22.95 -8.94 -33.96
CA CYS A 57 23.27 -9.87 -32.86
C CYS A 57 22.24 -11.01 -32.77
N GLY A 58 21.92 -11.67 -33.87
CA GLY A 58 20.82 -12.66 -33.97
C GLY A 58 20.87 -13.79 -32.93
N ASP A 59 22.07 -14.26 -32.58
CA ASP A 59 22.31 -15.34 -31.62
C ASP A 59 22.39 -14.86 -30.16
N LEU A 60 22.01 -13.62 -29.88
CA LEU A 60 22.00 -13.08 -28.52
C LEU A 60 20.93 -13.79 -27.68
N ASP A 61 21.38 -14.55 -26.67
CA ASP A 61 20.51 -15.14 -25.65
C ASP A 61 20.05 -14.04 -24.67
N ILE A 62 18.91 -13.41 -24.99
CA ILE A 62 18.32 -12.33 -24.20
C ILE A 62 17.89 -12.83 -22.82
N GLU A 63 17.30 -14.04 -22.76
CA GLU A 63 16.81 -14.63 -21.52
C GLU A 63 17.98 -14.93 -20.59
N GLY A 64 18.99 -15.68 -21.06
CA GLY A 64 20.16 -15.99 -20.25
C GLY A 64 20.93 -14.76 -19.78
N LEU A 65 21.01 -13.73 -20.62
CA LEU A 65 21.67 -12.47 -20.26
C LEU A 65 20.89 -11.69 -19.20
N THR A 66 19.59 -11.53 -19.38
CA THR A 66 18.75 -10.80 -18.41
C THR A 66 18.70 -11.55 -17.08
N GLU A 67 18.60 -12.87 -17.09
CA GLU A 67 18.73 -13.68 -15.87
C GLU A 67 20.09 -13.44 -15.20
N SER A 68 21.20 -13.48 -15.94
CA SER A 68 22.54 -13.26 -15.36
C SER A 68 22.70 -11.87 -14.72
N ILE A 69 22.09 -10.83 -15.28
CA ILE A 69 22.19 -9.45 -14.77
C ILE A 69 21.30 -9.25 -13.55
N TYR A 70 20.11 -9.84 -13.55
CA TYR A 70 19.05 -9.52 -12.58
C TYR A 70 18.82 -10.59 -11.50
N VAL A 71 19.45 -11.77 -11.58
CA VAL A 71 19.24 -12.88 -10.62
C VAL A 71 19.33 -12.43 -9.16
N SER A 72 20.36 -11.66 -8.79
CA SER A 72 20.56 -11.19 -7.42
C SER A 72 19.46 -10.25 -6.92
N HIS A 73 18.79 -9.54 -7.83
CA HIS A 73 17.65 -8.68 -7.53
C HIS A 73 16.33 -9.47 -7.50
N LYS A 74 16.23 -10.54 -8.30
CA LYS A 74 15.05 -11.41 -8.40
C LYS A 74 14.93 -12.38 -7.24
N ASP A 75 16.04 -12.87 -6.70
CA ASP A 75 16.07 -13.82 -5.59
C ASP A 75 15.38 -13.28 -4.31
N GLU A 76 15.43 -11.96 -4.10
CA GLU A 76 14.83 -11.29 -2.93
C GLU A 76 13.63 -10.42 -3.29
N TYR A 77 13.18 -10.49 -4.55
CA TYR A 77 12.13 -9.63 -5.06
C TYR A 77 10.85 -9.72 -4.22
N THR A 78 10.45 -10.94 -3.85
CA THR A 78 9.24 -11.17 -3.07
C THR A 78 9.29 -10.50 -1.71
N GLU A 79 10.42 -10.53 -1.02
CA GLU A 79 10.61 -9.92 0.28
C GLU A 79 10.52 -8.40 0.19
N PHE A 80 11.14 -7.81 -0.84
CA PHE A 80 11.04 -6.38 -1.10
C PHE A 80 9.61 -5.95 -1.47
N GLU A 81 8.92 -6.70 -2.31
CA GLU A 81 7.55 -6.38 -2.73
C GLU A 81 6.59 -6.45 -1.53
N HIS A 82 6.72 -7.47 -0.69
CA HIS A 82 5.94 -7.60 0.54
C HIS A 82 6.22 -6.46 1.54
N ALA A 83 7.50 -6.12 1.73
CA ALA A 83 7.88 -5.02 2.62
C ALA A 83 7.37 -3.67 2.09
N SER A 84 7.45 -3.44 0.78
CA SER A 84 6.91 -2.26 0.10
C SER A 84 5.40 -2.12 0.31
N LEU A 85 4.62 -3.16 0.04
CA LEU A 85 3.17 -3.15 0.26
C LEU A 85 2.81 -2.87 1.72
N ARG A 86 3.57 -3.43 2.67
CA ARG A 86 3.40 -3.16 4.10
C ARG A 86 3.71 -1.71 4.45
N GLN A 87 4.79 -1.13 3.90
CA GLN A 87 5.14 0.27 4.13
C GLN A 87 4.02 1.21 3.63
N LEU A 88 3.50 0.97 2.44
CA LEU A 88 2.40 1.76 1.86
C LEU A 88 1.14 1.69 2.72
N TYR A 89 0.76 0.49 3.16
CA TYR A 89 -0.37 0.30 4.06
C TYR A 89 -0.18 1.04 5.39
N GLN A 90 0.98 0.88 6.04
CA GLN A 90 1.27 1.54 7.31
C GLN A 90 1.25 3.06 7.18
N SER A 91 1.85 3.60 6.13
CA SER A 91 1.83 5.04 5.81
C SER A 91 0.41 5.53 5.63
N LYS A 92 -0.42 4.84 4.83
CA LYS A 92 -1.81 5.24 4.63
C LYS A 92 -2.64 5.17 5.91
N MET A 93 -2.43 4.16 6.74
CA MET A 93 -3.11 4.09 8.04
C MET A 93 -2.64 5.20 8.99
N ALA A 94 -1.39 5.65 8.90
CA ALA A 94 -0.90 6.78 9.67
C ALA A 94 -1.53 8.11 9.18
N GLU A 95 -1.61 8.31 7.86
CA GLU A 95 -2.28 9.44 7.21
C GLU A 95 -3.73 9.56 7.68
N LEU A 96 -4.53 8.50 7.54
CA LEU A 96 -5.93 8.52 7.96
C LEU A 96 -6.09 8.82 9.46
N ARG A 97 -5.15 8.36 10.30
CA ARG A 97 -5.19 8.64 11.75
C ARG A 97 -4.85 10.10 12.05
N ALA A 98 -3.93 10.69 11.30
CA ALA A 98 -3.60 12.10 11.42
C ALA A 98 -4.78 12.99 10.99
N GLU A 99 -5.44 12.65 9.88
CA GLU A 99 -6.65 13.34 9.39
C GLU A 99 -7.78 13.31 10.42
N ALA A 100 -8.04 12.15 11.03
CA ALA A 100 -9.08 12.02 12.06
C ALA A 100 -8.81 12.90 13.30
N LYS A 101 -7.54 13.03 13.71
CA LYS A 101 -7.16 13.91 14.83
C LYS A 101 -7.38 15.39 14.50
N GLN A 102 -6.97 15.83 13.31
CA GLN A 102 -7.13 17.21 12.87
C GLN A 102 -8.61 17.62 12.78
N GLN A 103 -9.47 16.73 12.29
CA GLN A 103 -10.91 16.98 12.24
C GLN A 103 -11.52 17.17 13.64
N SER A 104 -11.09 16.36 14.60
CA SER A 104 -11.53 16.47 16.00
C SER A 104 -11.13 17.83 16.62
N GLU A 105 -9.89 18.29 16.41
CA GLU A 105 -9.38 19.55 16.97
C GLU A 105 -10.05 20.80 16.37
N SER A 106 -10.33 20.77 15.06
CA SER A 106 -11.01 21.89 14.37
C SER A 106 -12.44 22.15 14.86
N THR A 107 -13.09 21.11 15.40
CA THR A 107 -14.48 21.19 15.89
C THR A 107 -14.56 21.78 17.31
N GLY A 108 -13.42 21.95 18.00
CA GLY A 108 -13.34 22.36 19.41
C GLY A 108 -13.42 23.86 19.71
N SER A 109 -13.58 24.76 18.71
CA SER A 109 -13.39 26.22 18.91
C SER A 109 -14.63 27.12 18.71
N ILE A 110 -15.81 26.61 18.34
CA ILE A 110 -16.97 27.48 18.07
C ILE A 110 -18.00 27.42 19.19
N GLY A 111 -18.11 28.54 19.90
CA GLY A 111 -19.06 28.75 20.99
C GLY A 111 -20.52 28.53 20.59
N ARG A 112 -21.26 27.91 21.51
CA ARG A 112 -22.64 28.22 21.91
C ARG A 112 -23.61 28.58 20.77
N ALA A 113 -24.09 27.59 20.01
CA ALA A 113 -25.34 27.70 19.26
C ALA A 113 -26.21 26.45 19.44
N LYS A 114 -27.44 26.65 19.94
CA LYS A 114 -28.50 25.66 20.03
C LYS A 114 -28.96 25.27 18.62
N GLY A 115 -28.60 24.08 18.19
CA GLY A 115 -29.12 23.42 17.00
C GLY A 115 -28.49 22.04 16.95
N ALA A 116 -29.30 20.99 16.95
CA ALA A 116 -28.85 19.60 17.00
C ALA A 116 -28.08 19.25 15.72
N SER A 117 -26.80 19.59 15.66
CA SER A 117 -25.86 18.91 14.78
C SER A 117 -25.55 17.57 15.44
N LEU A 118 -25.98 16.49 14.80
CA LEU A 118 -25.50 15.15 15.08
C LEU A 118 -23.99 15.19 14.86
N ASN A 119 -23.23 15.50 15.90
CA ASN A 119 -21.79 15.33 15.90
C ASN A 119 -21.54 13.82 15.85
N THR A 120 -21.57 13.27 14.63
CA THR A 120 -20.96 11.97 14.35
C THR A 120 -19.52 12.10 14.79
N SER A 121 -19.12 11.30 15.77
CA SER A 121 -17.74 11.11 16.15
C SER A 121 -16.87 10.98 14.88
N PRO A 122 -15.70 11.62 14.80
CA PRO A 122 -14.79 11.50 13.67
C PRO A 122 -14.09 10.14 13.74
N GLN A 123 -14.87 9.06 13.75
CA GLN A 123 -14.36 7.72 13.58
C GLN A 123 -14.25 7.46 12.09
N GLN A 124 -13.09 6.91 11.70
CA GLN A 124 -12.74 6.60 10.32
C GLN A 124 -13.82 5.71 9.70
N LEU A 125 -14.70 6.32 8.90
CA LEU A 125 -15.62 5.58 8.06
C LEU A 125 -14.80 4.75 7.09
N ILE A 126 -15.15 3.47 6.97
CA ILE A 126 -14.62 2.59 5.93
C ILE A 126 -14.87 3.27 4.58
N SER A 127 -13.79 3.52 3.83
CA SER A 127 -13.86 4.18 2.54
C SER A 127 -13.45 3.26 1.40
N VAL A 128 -14.25 3.27 0.34
CA VAL A 128 -13.92 2.60 -0.92
C VAL A 128 -12.67 3.19 -1.56
N THR A 129 -12.39 4.48 -1.36
CA THR A 129 -11.20 5.13 -1.93
C THR A 129 -9.92 4.54 -1.36
N VAL A 130 -9.89 4.22 -0.07
CA VAL A 130 -8.73 3.60 0.61
C VAL A 130 -8.49 2.18 0.08
N VAL A 131 -9.55 1.37 -0.04
CA VAL A 131 -9.44 0.02 -0.61
C VAL A 131 -9.01 0.07 -2.07
N THR A 132 -9.44 1.08 -2.83
CA THR A 132 -9.02 1.28 -4.23
C THR A 132 -7.52 1.55 -4.32
N GLU A 133 -6.92 2.27 -3.37
CA GLU A 133 -5.46 2.46 -3.32
C GLU A 133 -4.73 1.14 -3.06
N PHE A 134 -5.24 0.29 -2.16
CA PHE A 134 -4.64 -1.02 -1.88
C PHE A 134 -4.64 -1.91 -3.14
N VAL A 135 -5.76 -1.91 -3.87
CA VAL A 135 -5.89 -2.63 -5.14
C VAL A 135 -4.89 -2.09 -6.17
N ARG A 136 -4.76 -0.76 -6.31
CA ARG A 136 -3.81 -0.15 -7.24
C ARG A 136 -2.37 -0.54 -6.94
N TRP A 137 -1.95 -0.55 -5.68
CA TRP A 137 -0.61 -1.01 -5.32
C TRP A 137 -0.40 -2.49 -5.65
N ASN A 138 -1.42 -3.31 -5.46
CA ASN A 138 -1.39 -4.74 -5.79
C ASN A 138 -1.29 -4.99 -7.30
N GLU A 139 -2.09 -4.29 -8.10
CA GLU A 139 -2.04 -4.35 -9.56
C GLU A 139 -0.66 -3.97 -10.08
N GLU A 140 -0.07 -2.90 -9.52
CA GLU A 140 1.27 -2.46 -9.89
C GLU A 140 2.35 -3.50 -9.53
N ALA A 141 2.25 -4.11 -8.35
CA ALA A 141 3.13 -5.19 -7.92
C ALA A 141 3.01 -6.43 -8.83
N ILE A 142 1.78 -6.81 -9.20
CA ILE A 142 1.54 -7.92 -10.14
C ILE A 142 2.14 -7.60 -11.51
N SER A 143 1.96 -6.37 -12.02
CA SER A 143 2.53 -5.95 -13.30
C SER A 143 4.06 -6.05 -13.31
N ARG A 144 4.74 -5.65 -12.22
CA ARG A 144 6.19 -5.85 -12.07
C ARG A 144 6.56 -7.33 -12.03
N CYS A 145 5.82 -8.12 -11.26
CA CYS A 145 6.08 -9.56 -11.13
C CYS A 145 5.94 -10.28 -12.48
N THR A 146 4.93 -9.95 -13.29
CA THR A 146 4.73 -10.57 -14.61
C THR A 146 5.79 -10.16 -15.62
N LEU A 147 6.39 -8.98 -15.45
CA LEU A 147 7.50 -8.51 -16.28
C LEU A 147 8.80 -9.22 -15.91
N LEU A 148 9.13 -9.31 -14.62
CA LEU A 148 10.43 -9.80 -14.15
C LEU A 148 10.60 -11.33 -14.23
N PHE A 149 9.51 -12.08 -14.28
CA PHE A 149 9.52 -13.54 -14.23
C PHE A 149 8.77 -14.15 -15.42
N SER A 150 9.48 -14.95 -16.21
CA SER A 150 8.92 -15.63 -17.38
C SER A 150 8.28 -16.99 -17.05
N GLN A 151 8.72 -17.63 -15.96
CA GLN A 151 8.28 -18.99 -15.62
C GLN A 151 6.86 -18.99 -15.01
N PRO A 152 5.87 -19.66 -15.61
CA PRO A 152 4.48 -19.59 -15.17
C PRO A 152 4.24 -20.02 -13.72
N THR A 153 4.96 -21.04 -13.24
CA THR A 153 4.87 -21.52 -11.86
C THR A 153 5.36 -20.49 -10.85
N THR A 154 6.44 -19.78 -11.18
CA THR A 154 7.03 -18.73 -10.34
C THR A 154 6.13 -17.51 -10.30
N VAL A 155 5.63 -17.07 -11.46
CA VAL A 155 4.64 -15.98 -11.55
C VAL A 155 3.40 -16.31 -10.72
N ALA A 156 2.83 -17.50 -10.87
CA ALA A 156 1.65 -17.91 -10.11
C ALA A 156 1.91 -17.92 -8.59
N ALA A 157 3.07 -18.39 -8.15
CA ALA A 157 3.45 -18.38 -6.73
C ALA A 157 3.58 -16.95 -6.19
N ASN A 158 4.27 -16.07 -6.91
CA ASN A 158 4.51 -14.69 -6.52
C ASN A 158 3.21 -13.88 -6.52
N VAL A 159 2.39 -13.98 -7.58
CA VAL A 159 1.08 -13.31 -7.69
C VAL A 159 0.16 -13.75 -6.55
N ARG A 160 0.12 -15.04 -6.23
CA ARG A 160 -0.65 -15.54 -5.08
C ARG A 160 -0.17 -14.90 -3.77
N SER A 161 1.14 -14.75 -3.59
CA SER A 161 1.73 -14.13 -2.40
C SER A 161 1.39 -12.64 -2.29
N ILE A 162 1.52 -11.91 -3.41
CA ILE A 162 1.15 -10.49 -3.53
C ILE A 162 -0.35 -10.29 -3.26
N PHE A 163 -1.20 -11.12 -3.85
CA PHE A 163 -2.65 -11.05 -3.64
C PHE A 163 -3.05 -11.36 -2.20
N ALA A 164 -2.37 -12.32 -1.54
CA ALA A 164 -2.59 -12.59 -0.12
C ALA A 164 -2.30 -11.36 0.76
N CYS A 165 -1.31 -10.54 0.39
CA CYS A 165 -1.04 -9.28 1.08
C CYS A 165 -2.20 -8.28 0.95
N LEU A 166 -2.83 -8.17 -0.23
CA LEU A 166 -4.03 -7.35 -0.41
C LEU A 166 -5.18 -7.83 0.47
N LEU A 167 -5.44 -9.14 0.49
CA LEU A 167 -6.51 -9.71 1.33
C LEU A 167 -6.29 -9.42 2.81
N ASP A 168 -5.06 -9.55 3.28
CA ASP A 168 -4.68 -9.22 4.66
C ASP A 168 -4.90 -7.74 4.97
N GLN A 169 -4.45 -6.83 4.11
CA GLN A 169 -4.62 -5.38 4.28
C GLN A 169 -6.10 -4.96 4.27
N VAL A 170 -6.89 -5.49 3.34
CA VAL A 170 -8.34 -5.23 3.27
C VAL A 170 -9.03 -5.78 4.52
N SER A 171 -8.70 -7.00 4.92
CA SER A 171 -9.25 -7.64 6.12
C SER A 171 -8.97 -6.81 7.37
N GLN A 172 -7.72 -6.38 7.56
CA GLN A 172 -7.33 -5.54 8.69
C GLN A 172 -8.06 -4.20 8.69
N TYR A 173 -8.09 -3.51 7.53
CA TYR A 173 -8.75 -2.22 7.40
C TYR A 173 -10.24 -2.31 7.71
N LEU A 174 -10.93 -3.31 7.17
CA LEU A 174 -12.36 -3.53 7.42
C LEU A 174 -12.62 -3.90 8.87
N THR A 175 -11.80 -4.77 9.47
CA THR A 175 -11.96 -5.18 10.87
C THR A 175 -11.86 -3.96 11.79
N VAL A 176 -10.80 -3.16 11.64
CA VAL A 176 -10.61 -1.94 12.44
C VAL A 176 -11.77 -0.95 12.26
N GLY A 177 -12.21 -0.74 11.01
CA GLY A 177 -13.31 0.17 10.72
C GLY A 177 -14.65 -0.30 11.29
N LEU A 178 -14.95 -1.61 11.21
CA LEU A 178 -16.18 -2.19 11.73
C LEU A 178 -16.21 -2.20 13.26
N ASP A 179 -15.08 -2.50 13.90
CA ASP A 179 -14.94 -2.45 15.36
C ASP A 179 -15.15 -1.02 15.86
N GLY A 180 -14.55 -0.02 15.21
CA GLY A 180 -14.78 1.39 15.53
C GLY A 180 -16.26 1.78 15.38
N ALA A 181 -16.89 1.44 14.25
CA ALA A 181 -18.31 1.73 14.03
C ALA A 181 -19.21 1.08 15.11
N ARG A 182 -18.90 -0.16 15.51
CA ARG A 182 -19.61 -0.86 16.58
C ARG A 182 -19.46 -0.14 17.91
N GLU A 183 -18.26 0.30 18.27
CA GLU A 183 -18.01 1.08 19.49
C GLU A 183 -18.81 2.38 19.50
N SER A 184 -18.83 3.14 18.40
CA SER A 184 -19.66 4.35 18.28
C SER A 184 -21.15 4.08 18.48
N LEU A 185 -21.67 3.01 17.88
CA LEU A 185 -23.09 2.67 18.03
C LEU A 185 -23.43 2.31 19.48
N ASN A 186 -22.53 1.62 20.18
CA ASN A 186 -22.69 1.33 21.60
C ASN A 186 -22.67 2.60 22.46
N GLU A 187 -21.77 3.54 22.18
CA GLU A 187 -21.71 4.83 22.87
C GLU A 187 -22.97 5.67 22.62
N ALA A 188 -23.43 5.73 21.37
CA ALA A 188 -24.66 6.43 20.99
C ALA A 188 -25.90 5.81 21.68
N ALA A 189 -25.97 4.48 21.76
CA ALA A 189 -27.03 3.78 22.49
C ALA A 189 -27.00 4.11 23.98
N ALA A 190 -25.81 4.09 24.61
CA ALA A 190 -25.65 4.44 26.02
C ALA A 190 -26.03 5.90 26.31
N MET A 191 -25.70 6.84 25.41
CA MET A 191 -26.13 8.22 25.51
C MET A 191 -27.65 8.35 25.41
N ARG A 192 -28.29 7.68 24.45
CA ARG A 192 -29.76 7.66 24.31
C ARG A 192 -30.41 7.18 25.60
N ASP A 193 -29.93 6.09 26.19
CA ASP A 193 -30.53 5.52 27.40
C ASP A 193 -30.46 6.51 28.59
N ARG A 194 -29.38 7.30 28.71
CA ARG A 194 -29.29 8.40 29.70
C ARG A 194 -30.34 9.49 29.47
N TYR A 195 -30.60 9.89 28.23
CA TYR A 195 -31.62 10.89 27.92
C TYR A 195 -33.06 10.37 28.16
N VAL A 196 -33.32 9.09 27.90
CA VAL A 196 -34.63 8.45 28.16
C VAL A 196 -34.91 8.34 29.67
N ILE A 197 -33.89 8.05 30.49
CA ILE A 197 -34.01 8.04 31.96
C ILE A 197 -34.18 9.47 32.50
N GLY A 198 -33.40 10.44 32.01
CA GLY A 198 -33.52 11.84 32.44
C GLY A 198 -34.90 12.47 32.15
N THR A 199 -35.49 12.15 31.00
CA THR A 199 -36.83 12.65 30.61
C THR A 199 -37.97 11.98 31.37
N SER A 200 -37.80 10.74 31.85
CA SER A 200 -38.79 10.05 32.67
C SER A 200 -38.75 10.47 34.14
N VAL A 201 -37.56 10.79 34.68
CA VAL A 201 -37.44 11.37 36.04
C VAL A 201 -38.00 12.80 36.08
N SER A 202 -37.71 13.63 35.07
CA SER A 202 -38.22 15.01 35.02
C SER A 202 -39.75 15.09 34.95
N ARG A 203 -40.42 14.06 34.42
CA ARG A 203 -41.89 14.00 34.33
C ARG A 203 -42.57 13.54 35.64
N ARG A 204 -41.86 12.82 36.51
CA ARG A 204 -42.38 12.35 37.82
C ARG A 204 -42.24 13.38 38.94
N VAL A 205 -41.37 14.38 38.80
CA VAL A 205 -41.21 15.47 39.79
C VAL A 205 -42.17 16.65 39.53
N ALA A 206 -42.92 16.62 38.42
CA ALA A 206 -43.88 17.65 38.03
C ALA A 206 -45.36 17.21 38.17
N ALA A 207 -45.64 16.14 38.94
CA ALA A 207 -46.99 15.63 39.22
C ALA A 207 -47.31 15.74 40.71
#